data_AF-A0A7X9EY02-F1
#
_entry.id   AF-A0A7X9EY02-F1
#
_cell.length_a   1.000
_cell.length_b   1.000
_cell.length_c   1.000
_cell.angle_alpha   90.00
_cell.angle_beta   90.00
_cell.angle_gamma   90.00
#
_symmetry.space_group_name_H-M   'P 1'
#
loop_
_entity.id
_entity.type
_entity.pdbx_description
1 polymer ?
#
loop_
_entity_poly.entity_id
_entity_poly.type
_entity_poly.pdbx_seq_one_letter_code
_entity_poly.pdbx_strand_id
1 'polypeptide(L)'
;MLTINANDFTLILAIILAAMGLITFFVGIIILAFKVKSDEFTSITEQSAKLMEKGIVDNVSELMGNTTSLLETINQMVKTKAGIGVFLVLITFVLFGVAYYLITGL
;
A
#
# COMPACT_ATOMS: atom_id res chain seq x y z
N MET A 1 -9.44 12.43 -42.07
CA MET A 1 -9.90 11.49 -41.03
C MET A 1 -8.72 10.61 -40.65
N LEU A 2 -8.39 10.49 -39.37
CA LEU A 2 -7.36 9.55 -38.92
C LEU A 2 -7.93 8.13 -39.06
N THR A 3 -7.54 7.41 -40.11
CA THR A 3 -7.79 5.97 -40.22
C THR A 3 -6.85 5.27 -39.25
N ILE A 4 -7.33 5.02 -38.05
CA ILE A 4 -6.63 4.18 -37.07
C ILE A 4 -6.99 2.73 -37.37
N ASN A 5 -6.00 1.92 -37.69
CA ASN A 5 -6.18 0.48 -37.86
C ASN A 5 -6.31 -0.20 -36.48
N ALA A 6 -6.93 -1.37 -36.41
CA ALA A 6 -7.05 -2.15 -35.17
C ALA A 6 -5.69 -2.43 -34.51
N ASN A 7 -4.66 -2.64 -35.34
CA ASN A 7 -3.27 -2.80 -34.90
C ASN A 7 -2.73 -1.56 -34.18
N ASP A 8 -2.95 -0.38 -34.75
CA ASP A 8 -2.47 0.90 -34.20
C ASP A 8 -3.19 1.24 -32.88
N PHE A 9 -4.50 0.97 -32.83
CA PHE A 9 -5.29 1.15 -31.61
C PHE A 9 -4.77 0.26 -30.48
N THR A 10 -4.49 -1.00 -30.80
CA THR A 10 -4.03 -2.00 -29.82
C THR A 10 -2.60 -1.68 -29.36
N LEU A 11 -1.71 -1.22 -30.25
CA LEU A 11 -0.38 -0.72 -29.87
C LEU A 11 -0.45 0.48 -28.91
N ILE A 12 -1.30 1.48 -29.20
CA ILE A 12 -1.49 2.65 -28.32
C ILE A 12 -1.98 2.21 -26.93
N LEU A 13 -2.92 1.28 -26.88
CA LEU A 13 -3.46 0.74 -25.64
C LEU A 13 -2.40 -0.02 -24.84
N ALA A 14 -1.55 -0.81 -25.50
CA ALA A 14 -0.42 -1.49 -24.89
C ALA A 14 0.56 -0.50 -24.22
N ILE A 15 0.89 0.58 -24.93
CA ILE A 15 1.81 1.62 -24.43
C ILE A 15 1.23 2.30 -23.19
N ILE A 16 -0.06 2.64 -23.21
CA ILE A 16 -0.74 3.25 -22.05
C ILE A 16 -0.76 2.29 -20.85
N LEU A 17 -1.11 1.02 -21.08
CA LEU A 17 -1.11 0.00 -20.02
C LEU A 17 0.29 -0.20 -19.43
N ALA A 18 1.32 -0.26 -20.28
CA ALA A 18 2.70 -0.38 -19.82
C ALA A 18 3.15 0.85 -19.02
N ALA A 19 2.81 2.05 -19.47
CA ALA A 19 3.11 3.28 -18.73
C ALA A 19 2.41 3.32 -17.36
N MET A 20 1.13 2.93 -17.30
CA MET A 20 0.37 2.81 -16.05
C MET A 20 0.97 1.74 -15.12
N GLY A 21 1.40 0.60 -15.67
CA GLY A 21 2.12 -0.44 -14.95
C GLY A 21 3.41 0.10 -14.30
N LEU A 22 4.19 0.89 -15.04
CA LEU A 22 5.41 1.52 -14.55
C LEU A 22 5.13 2.50 -13.39
N ILE A 23 4.11 3.35 -13.54
CA ILE A 23 3.73 4.32 -12.50
C ILE A 23 3.30 3.59 -11.22
N THR A 24 2.40 2.61 -11.36
CA THR A 24 1.92 1.81 -10.22
C THR A 24 3.02 1.02 -9.53
N PHE A 25 4.03 0.56 -10.29
CA PHE A 25 5.20 -0.10 -9.75
C PHE A 25 6.00 0.81 -8.83
N PHE A 26 6.35 2.00 -9.31
CA PHE A 26 7.12 2.96 -8.53
C PHE A 26 6.35 3.40 -7.28
N VAL A 27 5.05 3.67 -7.41
CA VAL A 27 4.20 4.01 -6.25
C VAL A 27 4.15 2.85 -5.26
N GLY A 28 3.99 1.61 -5.71
CA GLY A 28 3.99 0.42 -4.87
C GLY A 28 5.31 0.24 -4.11
N ILE A 29 6.45 0.41 -4.80
CA ILE A 29 7.78 0.36 -4.19
C ILE A 29 7.99 1.50 -3.21
N ILE A 30 7.63 2.74 -3.56
CA ILE A 30 7.73 3.89 -2.66
C ILE A 30 6.91 3.62 -1.40
N ILE A 31 5.65 3.17 -1.55
CA ILE A 31 4.82 2.82 -0.40
C ILE A 31 5.48 1.72 0.42
N LEU A 32 6.10 0.70 -0.18
CA LEU A 32 6.81 -0.35 0.57
C LEU A 32 8.06 0.16 1.28
N ALA A 33 8.91 0.93 0.58
CA ALA A 33 10.19 1.42 1.04
C ALA A 33 10.05 2.49 2.13
N PHE A 34 9.03 3.35 2.00
CA PHE A 34 8.69 4.36 3.01
C PHE A 34 7.78 3.81 4.11
N LYS A 35 7.40 2.54 4.05
CA LYS A 35 6.54 1.94 5.05
C LYS A 35 7.34 1.21 6.13
N VAL A 36 6.86 1.42 7.36
CA VAL A 36 7.33 0.88 8.66
C VAL A 36 8.46 1.67 9.34
N LYS A 37 8.69 2.92 8.95
CA LYS A 37 9.35 3.92 9.83
C LYS A 37 8.59 5.24 9.84
N SER A 38 7.29 5.20 10.11
CA SER A 38 6.74 6.34 10.84
C SER A 38 7.14 6.06 12.29
N ASP A 39 8.37 6.47 12.64
CA ASP A 39 8.91 6.38 14.00
C ASP A 39 7.92 6.98 15.01
N GLU A 40 7.06 7.90 14.55
CA GLU A 40 5.92 8.45 15.25
C GLU A 40 4.91 7.37 15.71
N PHE A 41 4.41 6.48 14.83
CA PHE A 41 3.49 5.42 15.28
C PHE A 41 4.17 4.38 16.16
N THR A 42 5.43 4.03 15.87
CA THR A 42 6.20 3.08 16.70
C THR A 42 6.48 3.66 18.09
N SER A 43 6.87 4.93 18.18
CA SER A 43 7.14 5.61 19.45
C SER A 43 5.87 5.84 20.28
N ILE A 44 4.74 6.18 19.64
CA ILE A 44 3.44 6.26 20.33
C ILE A 44 3.04 4.89 20.87
N THR A 45 3.18 3.84 20.05
CA THR A 45 2.89 2.45 20.45
C THR A 45 3.75 2.03 21.64
N GLU A 46 5.06 2.31 21.61
CA GLU A 46 5.98 1.99 22.72
C GLU A 46 5.70 2.80 23.98
N GLN A 47 5.43 4.10 23.86
CA GLN A 47 5.12 4.96 25.00
C GLN A 47 3.78 4.58 25.64
N SER A 48 2.75 4.32 24.84
CA SER A 48 1.45 3.86 25.30
C SER A 48 1.50 2.44 25.89
N ALA A 49 2.32 1.54 25.34
CA ALA A 49 2.57 0.22 25.93
C ALA A 49 3.27 0.33 27.30
N LYS A 50 4.26 1.21 27.43
CA LYS A 50 4.94 1.49 28.72
C LYS A 50 4.02 2.11 29.77
N LEU A 51 3.07 2.96 29.36
CA LEU A 51 2.05 3.52 30.25
C LEU A 51 1.10 2.44 30.78
N MET A 52 0.78 1.44 29.95
CA MET A 52 -0.03 0.28 30.31
C MET A 52 0.74 -0.68 31.25
N GLU A 53 2.02 -0.94 30.97
CA GLU A 53 2.88 -1.85 31.74
C GLU A 53 3.19 -1.32 33.15
N LYS A 54 3.31 0.00 33.32
CA LYS A 54 3.62 0.60 34.62
C LYS A 54 2.44 0.67 35.61
N GLY A 55 1.23 0.25 35.24
CA GLY A 55 0.08 0.25 36.15
C GLY A 55 -0.22 1.63 36.76
N ILE A 56 0.14 2.74 36.10
CA ILE A 56 0.05 4.12 36.65
C ILE A 56 -1.42 4.56 36.87
N VAL A 57 -2.39 3.68 36.67
CA VAL A 57 -3.82 4.00 36.71
C VAL A 57 -4.62 2.86 37.33
N ASP A 58 -4.32 2.51 38.58
CA ASP A 58 -5.17 1.65 39.43
C ASP A 58 -6.62 2.17 39.57
N ASN A 59 -6.91 3.41 39.14
CA ASN A 59 -8.25 4.02 39.13
C ASN A 59 -8.86 4.27 37.74
N VAL A 60 -8.25 3.80 36.63
CA VAL A 60 -8.69 4.21 35.28
C VAL A 60 -8.73 3.06 34.27
N SER A 61 -9.27 1.91 34.70
CA SER A 61 -9.46 0.71 33.88
C SER A 61 -10.19 0.97 32.55
N GLU A 62 -11.17 1.89 32.54
CA GLU A 62 -11.88 2.31 31.31
C GLU A 62 -10.96 3.04 30.30
N LEU A 63 -10.00 3.86 30.74
CA LEU A 63 -9.05 4.49 29.82
C LEU A 63 -8.00 3.51 29.30
N MET A 64 -7.70 2.44 30.05
CA MET A 64 -6.80 1.38 29.60
C MET A 64 -7.38 0.65 28.38
N GLY A 65 -8.68 0.30 28.41
CA GLY A 65 -9.37 -0.33 27.27
C GLY A 65 -9.39 0.54 26.01
N ASN A 66 -9.56 1.86 26.17
CA ASN A 66 -9.51 2.81 25.05
C ASN A 66 -8.09 2.96 24.47
N THR A 67 -7.06 2.92 25.31
CA THR A 67 -5.66 2.98 24.88
C THR A 67 -5.25 1.72 24.12
N THR A 68 -5.67 0.54 24.58
CA THR A 68 -5.45 -0.73 23.86
C THR A 68 -6.12 -0.72 22.49
N SER A 69 -7.37 -0.24 22.41
CA SER A 69 -8.09 -0.11 21.14
C SER A 69 -7.39 0.84 20.16
N LEU A 70 -6.82 1.93 20.66
CA LEU A 70 -6.03 2.87 19.85
C LEU A 70 -4.74 2.21 19.32
N LEU A 71 -4.00 1.53 20.19
CA LEU A 71 -2.78 0.79 19.85
C LEU A 71 -3.06 -0.26 18.76
N GLU A 72 -4.14 -1.02 18.92
CA GLU A 72 -4.57 -2.03 17.95
C GLU A 72 -4.93 -1.40 16.61
N THR A 73 -5.67 -0.29 16.61
CA THR A 73 -6.03 0.45 15.40
C THR A 73 -4.79 1.00 14.68
N ILE A 74 -3.83 1.56 15.42
CA ILE A 74 -2.53 2.01 14.88
C ILE A 74 -1.81 0.85 14.21
N ASN A 75 -1.75 -0.31 14.88
CA ASN A 75 -1.10 -1.49 14.35
C ASN A 75 -1.80 -2.01 13.09
N GLN A 76 -3.14 -2.00 13.06
CA GLN A 76 -3.93 -2.33 11.87
C GLN A 76 -3.65 -1.37 10.71
N MET A 77 -3.56 -0.06 10.94
CA MET A 77 -3.19 0.93 9.91
C MET A 77 -1.77 0.67 9.37
N VAL A 78 -0.83 0.35 10.26
CA VAL A 78 0.56 -0.04 9.93
C VAL A 78 0.62 -1.41 9.27
N LYS A 79 -0.39 -2.27 9.33
CA LYS A 79 -0.48 -3.49 8.50
C LYS A 79 -1.07 -3.19 7.12
N THR A 80 -2.17 -2.45 7.08
CA THR A 80 -2.93 -2.16 5.85
C THR A 80 -2.13 -1.42 4.78
N LYS A 81 -1.40 -0.34 5.10
CA LYS A 81 -0.56 0.36 4.09
C LYS A 81 0.51 -0.53 3.35
N ALA A 82 0.76 -1.77 3.80
CA ALA A 82 1.92 -2.64 3.48
C ALA A 82 1.36 -3.76 2.64
N GLY A 83 0.22 -4.30 3.11
CA GLY A 83 -0.73 -4.96 2.22
C GLY A 83 -0.98 -4.14 0.95
N ILE A 84 -1.28 -2.83 1.06
CA ILE A 84 -1.50 -1.95 -0.12
C ILE A 84 -0.27 -1.88 -1.03
N GLY A 85 0.93 -1.68 -0.48
CA GLY A 85 2.16 -1.64 -1.28
C GLY A 85 2.46 -2.96 -1.99
N VAL A 86 2.37 -4.10 -1.29
CA VAL A 86 2.56 -5.44 -1.89
C VAL A 86 1.51 -5.69 -2.97
N PHE A 87 0.26 -5.33 -2.71
CA PHE A 87 -0.84 -5.48 -3.66
C PHE A 87 -0.63 -4.65 -4.94
N LEU A 88 -0.16 -3.41 -4.81
CA LEU A 88 0.19 -2.55 -5.96
C LEU A 88 1.30 -3.18 -6.82
N VAL A 89 2.34 -3.74 -6.19
CA VAL A 89 3.43 -4.41 -6.92
C VAL A 89 2.93 -5.67 -7.64
N LEU A 90 2.05 -6.46 -7.02
CA LEU A 90 1.45 -7.62 -7.69
C LEU A 90 0.59 -7.21 -8.89
N ILE A 91 -0.20 -6.16 -8.75
CA ILE A 91 -1.01 -5.61 -9.86
C ILE A 91 -0.13 -5.17 -11.03
N THR A 92 1.03 -4.55 -10.76
CA THR A 92 1.98 -4.18 -11.81
C THR A 92 2.37 -5.39 -12.68
N PHE A 93 2.67 -6.53 -12.09
CA PHE A 93 3.05 -7.73 -12.86
C PHE A 93 1.89 -8.21 -13.75
N VAL A 94 0.66 -8.11 -13.25
CA VAL A 94 -0.54 -8.42 -14.06
C VAL A 94 -0.68 -7.44 -15.22
N LEU A 95 -0.53 -6.13 -14.96
CA LEU A 95 -0.63 -5.09 -15.99
C LEU A 95 0.43 -5.27 -17.08
N PHE A 96 1.67 -5.58 -16.72
CA PHE A 96 2.72 -5.89 -17.69
C PHE A 96 2.46 -7.18 -18.44
N GLY A 97 1.93 -8.21 -17.78
CA GLY A 97 1.52 -9.44 -18.45
C GLY A 97 0.44 -9.21 -19.50
N VAL A 98 -0.58 -8.41 -19.19
CA VAL A 98 -1.64 -8.04 -20.14
C VAL A 98 -1.08 -7.20 -21.28
N ALA A 99 -0.23 -6.21 -21.00
CA ALA A 99 0.40 -5.39 -22.03
C ALA A 99 1.27 -6.24 -22.97
N TYR A 100 2.04 -7.18 -22.44
CA TYR A 100 2.86 -8.10 -23.23
C TYR A 100 2.03 -9.03 -24.10
N TYR A 101 0.96 -9.61 -23.55
CA TYR A 101 0.05 -10.47 -24.30
C TYR A 101 -0.60 -9.71 -25.47
N LEU A 102 -0.98 -8.45 -25.21
CA LEU A 102 -1.63 -7.60 -26.19
C LEU A 102 -0.68 -7.16 -27.32
N ILE A 103 0.62 -7.01 -27.05
CA ILE A 103 1.66 -6.77 -28.08
C ILE A 103 2.00 -8.05 -28.85
N THR A 104 1.99 -9.21 -28.19
CA THR A 104 2.34 -10.49 -28.84
C THR A 104 1.20 -11.03 -29.71
N GLY A 105 -0.04 -10.67 -29.38
CA GLY A 105 -1.22 -11.00 -30.19
C GLY A 105 -1.50 -10.04 -31.35
N LEU A 106 -0.65 -9.01 -31.52
CA LEU A 106 -0.63 -8.07 -32.64
C LEU A 106 0.04 -8.70 -33.87
#